data_AF-A0A182ETI1-F1
#
_entry.id   AF-A0A182ETI1-F1
#
_cell.length_a   1.000
_cell.length_b   1.000
_cell.length_c   1.000
_cell.angle_alpha   90.00
_cell.angle_beta   90.00
_cell.angle_gamma   90.00
#
_symmetry.space_group_name_H-M   'P 1'
#
loop_
_entity.id
_entity.type
_entity.pdbx_description
1 polymer ?
#
loop_
_entity_poly.entity_id
_entity_poly.type
_entity_poly.pdbx_seq_one_letter_code
_entity_poly.pdbx_strand_id
1 'polypeptide(L)'
;MRHDELFIMLKKPEKGPVTVLLGAQWGDEGKGKIVDYLIAKDKVQVVARCQGGNNAGHTVVANGRKYDFHILPSGIIAEKCFNII
;
A
#
# COMPACT_ATOMS: atom_id res chain seq x y z
N MET A 1 7.72 -29.42 13.12
CA MET A 1 7.70 -28.48 11.97
C MET A 1 7.42 -29.34 10.74
N ARG A 2 6.22 -29.23 10.17
CA ARG A 2 5.74 -30.19 9.15
C ARG A 2 6.31 -29.83 7.78
N HIS A 3 6.67 -30.85 7.00
CA HIS A 3 7.30 -30.76 5.68
C HIS A 3 6.53 -29.84 4.70
N ASP A 4 5.24 -29.71 4.95
CA ASP A 4 4.23 -28.91 4.26
C ASP A 4 4.51 -27.40 4.32
N GLU A 5 5.11 -26.89 5.41
CA GLU A 5 5.42 -25.46 5.58
C GLU A 5 6.63 -25.01 4.73
N LEU A 6 7.59 -25.92 4.52
CA LEU A 6 8.76 -25.67 3.66
C LEU A 6 8.39 -25.59 2.17
N PHE A 7 7.35 -26.32 1.75
CA PHE A 7 6.94 -26.36 0.34
C PHE A 7 6.27 -25.05 -0.12
N ILE A 8 5.61 -24.34 0.80
CA ILE A 8 5.02 -23.01 0.54
C ILE A 8 6.12 -21.96 0.29
N MET A 9 7.25 -22.06 0.99
CA MET A 9 8.39 -21.11 0.83
C MET A 9 9.13 -21.26 -0.51
N LEU A 10 8.92 -22.35 -1.24
CA LEU A 10 9.60 -22.62 -2.52
C LEU A 10 8.77 -22.25 -3.76
N LYS A 11 7.52 -21.78 -3.59
CA LYS A 11 6.78 -21.22 -4.73
C LYS A 11 7.40 -19.88 -5.12
N LYS A 12 8.01 -19.85 -6.31
CA LYS A 12 8.41 -18.61 -6.97
C LYS A 12 7.18 -17.68 -7.03
N PRO A 13 7.26 -16.43 -6.53
CA PRO A 13 6.12 -15.53 -6.60
C PRO A 13 5.73 -15.35 -8.06
N GLU A 14 4.44 -15.52 -8.34
CA GLU A 14 3.90 -15.28 -9.67
C GLU A 14 4.12 -13.81 -10.02
N LYS A 15 4.73 -13.52 -11.18
CA LYS A 15 4.96 -12.15 -11.63
C LYS A 15 3.62 -11.55 -12.07
N GLY A 16 3.00 -10.78 -11.18
CA GLY A 16 1.80 -9.99 -11.48
C GLY A 16 2.13 -8.60 -12.05
N PRO A 17 1.17 -7.95 -12.73
CA PRO A 17 1.33 -6.56 -13.16
C PRO A 17 1.40 -5.61 -11.94
N VAL A 18 2.15 -4.51 -12.09
CA VAL A 18 2.22 -3.44 -11.10
C VAL A 18 1.29 -2.31 -11.51
N THR A 19 0.43 -1.86 -10.60
CA THR A 19 -0.38 -0.66 -10.80
C THR A 19 0.36 0.55 -10.24
N VAL A 20 0.49 1.60 -11.05
CA VAL A 20 1.16 2.85 -10.65
C VAL A 20 0.14 3.97 -10.63
N LEU A 21 0.05 4.68 -9.50
CA LEU A 21 -0.76 5.89 -9.38
C LEU A 21 0.15 7.13 -9.41
N LEU A 22 0.00 7.95 -10.45
CA LEU A 22 0.77 9.19 -10.64
C LEU A 22 -0.15 10.41 -10.62
N GLY A 23 0.39 11.54 -10.19
CA GLY A 23 -0.29 12.83 -10.31
C GLY A 23 -0.21 13.30 -11.75
N ALA A 24 -1.32 13.79 -12.29
CA ALA A 24 -1.37 14.33 -13.65
C ALA A 24 -1.13 15.85 -13.70
N GLN A 25 -1.08 16.51 -12.53
CA GLN A 25 -0.97 17.96 -12.39
C GLN A 25 0.18 18.31 -11.43
N TRP A 26 0.04 19.39 -10.66
CA TRP A 26 1.03 19.91 -9.72
C TRP A 26 0.72 19.55 -8.26
N GLY A 27 0.20 18.36 -8.00
CA GLY A 27 -0.05 17.89 -6.64
C GLY A 27 -1.50 18.06 -6.19
N ASP A 28 -1.75 17.64 -4.94
CA ASP A 28 -3.04 17.72 -4.25
C ASP A 28 -4.25 17.11 -4.98
N GLU A 29 -4.02 16.17 -5.90
CA GLU A 29 -5.09 15.49 -6.66
C GLU A 29 -5.82 14.42 -5.84
N GLY A 30 -5.46 14.24 -4.56
CA GLY A 30 -6.09 13.24 -3.68
C GLY A 30 -5.63 11.80 -3.93
N LYS A 31 -4.40 11.60 -4.45
CA LYS A 31 -3.83 10.28 -4.75
C LYS A 31 -3.94 9.26 -3.61
N GLY A 32 -3.70 9.69 -2.38
CA GLY A 32 -3.79 8.79 -1.22
C GLY A 32 -5.18 8.17 -1.04
N LYS A 33 -6.25 8.91 -1.32
CA LYS A 33 -7.62 8.39 -1.25
C LYS A 33 -7.88 7.31 -2.31
N ILE A 34 -7.31 7.47 -3.50
CA ILE A 34 -7.41 6.46 -4.57
C ILE A 34 -6.60 5.22 -4.18
N VAL A 35 -5.41 5.39 -3.58
CA VAL A 35 -4.61 4.27 -3.04
C VAL A 35 -5.43 3.46 -2.03
N ASP A 36 -6.06 4.12 -1.07
CA ASP A 36 -6.91 3.44 -0.06
C ASP A 36 -8.06 2.66 -0.69
N TYR A 37 -8.72 3.26 -1.69
CA TYR A 37 -9.78 2.60 -2.44
C TYR A 37 -9.28 1.35 -3.16
N LEU A 38 -8.13 1.41 -3.83
CA LEU A 38 -7.54 0.27 -4.54
C LEU A 38 -7.13 -0.84 -3.57
N ILE A 39 -6.54 -0.49 -2.42
CA ILE A 39 -6.19 -1.46 -1.38
C ILE A 39 -7.42 -2.25 -0.94
N ALA A 40 -8.53 -1.56 -0.67
CA ALA A 40 -9.77 -2.19 -0.24
C ALA A 40 -10.45 -3.00 -1.37
N LYS A 41 -10.51 -2.45 -2.58
CA LYS A 41 -11.18 -3.06 -3.74
C LYS A 41 -10.47 -4.32 -4.23
N ASP A 42 -9.17 -4.22 -4.44
CA ASP A 42 -8.38 -5.25 -5.13
C ASP A 42 -7.61 -6.14 -4.14
N LYS A 43 -7.79 -5.92 -2.83
CA LYS A 43 -7.10 -6.65 -1.74
C LYS A 43 -5.58 -6.62 -1.92
N VAL A 44 -5.05 -5.43 -2.21
CA VAL A 44 -3.62 -5.20 -2.46
C VAL A 44 -2.81 -5.66 -1.25
N GLN A 45 -1.80 -6.49 -1.50
CA GLN A 45 -0.94 -7.06 -0.46
C GLN A 45 0.38 -6.30 -0.29
N VAL A 46 0.74 -5.43 -1.23
CA VAL A 46 1.97 -4.64 -1.21
C VAL A 46 1.69 -3.23 -1.71
N VAL A 47 2.03 -2.23 -0.90
CA VAL A 47 2.00 -0.82 -1.29
C VAL A 47 3.40 -0.26 -1.15
N ALA A 48 3.91 0.30 -2.24
CA ALA A 48 5.25 0.86 -2.29
C ALA A 48 5.19 2.35 -2.60
N ARG A 49 6.05 3.12 -1.95
CA ARG A 49 6.32 4.50 -2.29
C ARG A 49 7.69 4.57 -2.96
N CYS A 50 7.76 4.96 -4.23
CA CYS A 50 9.02 4.95 -4.97
C CYS A 50 9.83 6.24 -4.86
N GLN A 51 9.21 7.37 -4.47
CA GLN A 51 9.86 8.68 -4.44
C GLN A 51 9.25 9.64 -3.41
N GLY A 52 9.98 10.74 -3.18
CA GLY A 52 9.57 11.89 -2.37
C GLY A 52 10.01 11.81 -0.89
N GLY A 53 9.57 12.79 -0.10
CA GLY A 53 9.82 12.89 1.35
C GLY A 53 8.53 13.14 2.14
N ASN A 54 8.63 13.77 3.31
CA ASN A 54 7.47 14.05 4.19
C ASN A 54 6.59 15.24 3.75
N ASN A 55 6.82 15.79 2.56
CA ASN A 55 6.18 17.02 2.07
C ASN A 55 4.71 16.85 1.66
N ALA A 56 4.24 15.61 1.46
CA ALA A 56 2.85 15.31 1.14
C ALA A 56 2.23 14.52 2.30
N GLY A 57 1.11 15.02 2.81
CA GLY A 57 0.32 14.35 3.84
C GLY A 57 -0.83 13.55 3.23
N HIS A 58 -1.16 12.42 3.84
CA HIS A 58 -2.37 11.66 3.54
C HIS A 58 -3.07 11.28 4.83
N THR A 59 -4.29 11.75 4.99
CA THR A 59 -5.12 11.47 6.17
C THR A 59 -6.10 10.35 5.87
N VAL A 60 -6.11 9.32 6.72
CA VAL A 60 -7.04 8.20 6.64
C VAL A 60 -7.92 8.18 7.88
N VAL A 61 -9.22 7.96 7.70
CA VAL A 61 -10.14 7.67 8.80
C VAL A 61 -10.58 6.22 8.69
N ALA A 62 -10.19 5.40 9.64
CA ALA A 62 -10.50 3.97 9.69
C ALA A 62 -10.83 3.55 11.12
N ASN A 63 -11.84 2.69 11.29
CA ASN A 63 -12.25 2.17 12.60
C ASN A 63 -12.51 3.27 13.65
N GLY A 64 -13.09 4.40 13.22
CA GLY A 64 -13.38 5.54 14.10
C GLY A 64 -12.15 6.33 14.55
N ARG A 65 -10.95 6.05 14.00
CA ARG A 65 -9.70 6.75 14.29
C ARG A 65 -9.17 7.48 13.07
N LYS A 66 -8.59 8.64 13.30
CA LYS A 66 -7.90 9.44 12.28
C LYS A 66 -6.39 9.16 12.34
N TYR A 67 -5.79 8.93 11.18
CA TYR A 67 -4.36 8.68 11.00
C TYR A 67 -3.81 9.68 10.00
N ASP A 68 -2.69 10.32 10.32
CA ASP A 68 -2.02 11.29 9.46
C ASP A 68 -0.66 10.72 9.03
N PHE A 69 -0.50 10.44 7.74
CA PHE A 69 0.71 9.85 7.16
C PHE A 69 1.49 10.87 6.34
N HIS A 70 2.82 10.86 6.45
CA HIS A 70 3.69 11.71 5.64
C HIS A 70 4.69 10.93 4.79
N ILE A 71 5.25 9.85 5.34
CA ILE A 71 6.23 8.99 4.67
C ILE A 71 5.64 7.60 4.43
N LEU A 72 5.11 7.01 5.49
CA LEU A 72 4.54 5.66 5.48
C LEU A 72 3.36 5.60 4.48
N PRO A 73 3.30 4.57 3.63
CA PRO A 73 2.11 4.33 2.81
C PRO A 73 0.90 3.95 3.69
N SER A 74 -0.30 4.34 3.25
CA SER A 74 -1.55 4.07 3.99
C SER A 74 -1.97 2.60 4.01
N GLY A 75 -1.29 1.75 3.23
CA GLY A 75 -1.42 0.30 3.32
C GLY A 75 -1.21 -0.25 4.72
N ILE A 76 -0.53 0.48 5.62
CA ILE A 76 -0.34 0.09 7.02
C ILE A 76 -1.65 -0.07 7.80
N ILE A 77 -2.75 0.52 7.32
CA ILE A 77 -4.08 0.35 7.92
C ILE A 77 -4.69 -1.02 7.60
N ALA A 78 -4.27 -1.67 6.50
CA ALA A 78 -4.77 -2.98 6.11
C ALA A 78 -3.92 -4.10 6.74
N GLU A 79 -4.56 -5.03 7.46
CA GLU A 79 -3.90 -6.10 8.22
C GLU A 79 -2.93 -6.97 7.39
N LYS A 80 -3.19 -7.12 6.09
CA LYS A 80 -2.44 -8.00 5.19
C LYS A 80 -1.73 -7.25 4.07
N CYS A 81 -1.31 -6.01 4.34
CA CYS A 81 -0.58 -5.20 3.38
C CYS A 81 0.83 -4.88 3.87
N PHE A 82 1.83 -5.33 3.11
CA PHE A 82 3.23 -4.95 3.30
C PHE A 82 3.48 -3.56 2.72
N ASN A 83 4.21 -2.73 3.45
CA ASN A 83 4.50 -1.36 3.07
C ASN A 83 5.99 -1.22 2.79
N ILE A 84 6.33 -0.61 1.65
CA ILE A 84 7.71 -0.42 1.19
C ILE A 84 7.93 1.07 0.92
N ILE A 85 9.11 1.57 1.30
CA ILE A 85 9.63 2.88 0.92
C ILE A 85 10.92 2.64 0.13
#